data_AF-A0A813M7D7-F1
#
_entry.id   AF-A0A813M7D7-F1
#
_cell.length_a   1.000
_cell.length_b   1.000
_cell.length_c   1.000
_cell.angle_alpha   90.00
_cell.angle_beta   90.00
_cell.angle_gamma   90.00
#
_symmetry.space_group_name_H-M   'P 1'
#
loop_
_entity.id
_entity.type
_entity.pdbx_description
1 polymer ?
#
loop_
_entity_poly.entity_id
_entity_poly.type
_entity_poly.pdbx_seq_one_letter_code
_entity_poly.pdbx_strand_id
1 'polypeptide(L)'
;MYGSSLITSLFFTTPIGYIFGYKWSIVSGQFGAMIYVASNMYPKQWLMFSTAVICGIFRACMFMAQEAYVSILAGGGSEDDDNDDDNDTKNRKYFSIFFSAYQSAEIWGNLISYIVLRNVPAPAETNLEQCGANFLEKEHEEQQESGHISSTIVYISFTNHCFVLIFKRKYSRPACFVVAALLSYTVFIVMLIWKPASSQTYVLFILPCLSSISTGITEPFITAMYNSVFPGKKDTAFSLLTFAQTASCLALLLYASVLRVRIQIILQLIFLTLAMLSYIIISIKQYRSSSSKDDQQQISVLNDLVMIPSISERI
;
A
#
# COMPACT_ATOMS: atom_id res chain seq x y z
N MET A 1 3.11 16.28 -10.14
CA MET A 1 2.19 15.59 -9.20
C MET A 1 2.94 14.96 -8.04
N TYR A 2 3.69 13.87 -8.22
CA TYR A 2 4.34 13.17 -7.09
C TYR A 2 5.35 14.01 -6.29
N GLY A 3 6.10 14.90 -6.96
CA GLY A 3 6.99 15.84 -6.27
C GLY A 3 6.27 16.81 -5.34
N SER A 4 5.11 17.36 -5.74
CA SER A 4 4.32 18.21 -4.85
C SER A 4 3.68 17.38 -3.73
N SER A 5 3.20 16.16 -4.02
CA SER A 5 2.66 15.25 -2.99
C SER A 5 3.68 14.93 -1.90
N LEU A 6 4.94 14.70 -2.25
CA LEU A 6 6.02 14.45 -1.29
C LEU A 6 6.18 15.60 -0.29
N ILE A 7 6.31 16.83 -0.80
CA ILE A 7 6.50 18.04 0.01
C ILE A 7 5.26 18.27 0.89
N THR A 8 4.05 18.10 0.34
CA THR A 8 2.80 18.23 1.08
C THR A 8 2.69 17.21 2.20
N SER A 9 3.10 15.95 1.97
CA SER A 9 3.03 14.87 2.96
C SER A 9 3.88 15.09 4.19
N LEU A 10 4.95 15.89 4.07
CA LEU A 10 5.86 16.15 5.19
C LEU A 10 5.39 17.33 6.06
N PHE A 11 4.87 18.40 5.44
CA PHE A 11 4.62 19.67 6.14
C PHE A 11 3.13 20.00 6.32
N PHE A 12 2.26 19.58 5.40
CA PHE A 12 0.93 20.17 5.26
C PHE A 12 -0.21 19.20 5.54
N THR A 13 -0.01 17.88 5.39
CA THR A 13 -1.06 16.89 5.62
C THR A 13 -1.62 16.96 7.04
N THR A 14 -0.77 16.91 8.06
CA THR A 14 -1.22 16.88 9.47
C THR A 14 -1.93 18.18 9.90
N PRO A 15 -1.39 19.39 9.65
CA PRO A 15 -2.08 20.64 9.99
C PRO A 15 -3.44 20.78 9.29
N ILE A 16 -3.52 20.42 8.01
CA ILE A 16 -4.77 20.50 7.23
C ILE A 16 -5.82 19.54 7.80
N GLY A 17 -5.42 18.34 8.22
CA GLY A 17 -6.29 17.37 8.88
C GLY A 17 -6.92 17.92 10.17
N TYR A 18 -6.13 18.58 11.02
CA TYR A 18 -6.61 19.16 12.28
C TYR A 18 -7.53 20.37 12.09
N ILE A 19 -7.24 21.23 11.11
CA ILE A 19 -8.00 22.48 10.91
C ILE A 19 -9.29 22.23 10.14
N PHE A 20 -9.21 21.45 9.06
CA PHE A 20 -10.30 21.29 8.10
C PHE A 20 -11.18 20.05 8.40
N GLY A 21 -10.64 19.10 9.17
CA GLY A 21 -11.25 17.82 9.47
C GLY A 21 -11.08 16.79 8.33
N TYR A 22 -11.04 15.51 8.70
CA TYR A 22 -10.77 14.42 7.76
C TYR A 22 -11.84 14.27 6.67
N LYS A 23 -13.12 14.45 7.00
CA LYS A 23 -14.23 14.33 6.04
C LYS A 23 -14.11 15.33 4.89
N TRP A 24 -13.89 16.61 5.22
CA TRP A 24 -13.78 17.68 4.22
C TRP A 24 -12.47 17.61 3.45
N SER A 25 -11.39 17.13 4.07
CA SER A 25 -10.11 16.87 3.39
C SER A 25 -10.25 15.81 2.30
N ILE A 26 -11.02 14.75 2.54
CA ILE A 26 -11.29 13.72 1.52
C ILE A 26 -12.09 14.31 0.35
N VAL A 27 -13.13 15.10 0.63
CA VAL A 27 -13.98 15.73 -0.40
C VAL A 27 -13.18 16.72 -1.25
N SER A 28 -12.36 17.57 -0.63
CA SER A 28 -11.53 18.53 -1.36
C SER A 28 -10.45 17.83 -2.20
N GLY A 29 -9.91 16.72 -1.70
CA GLY A 29 -9.03 15.82 -2.42
C GLY A 29 -9.58 15.38 -3.78
N GLN A 30 -10.81 14.87 -3.77
CA GLN A 30 -11.50 14.40 -4.97
C GLN A 30 -11.81 15.53 -5.95
N PHE A 31 -12.18 16.71 -5.43
CA PHE A 31 -12.39 17.88 -6.27
C PHE A 31 -11.09 18.31 -6.99
N GLY A 32 -9.95 18.28 -6.30
CA GLY A 32 -8.64 18.54 -6.92
C GLY A 32 -8.31 17.57 -8.07
N ALA A 33 -8.71 16.30 -7.96
CA ALA A 33 -8.58 15.33 -9.03
C ALA A 33 -9.49 15.67 -10.23
N MET A 34 -10.72 16.10 -10.00
CA MET A 34 -11.65 16.53 -11.06
C MET A 34 -11.10 17.72 -11.85
N ILE A 35 -10.51 18.71 -11.18
CA ILE A 35 -9.87 19.86 -11.84
C ILE A 35 -8.77 19.39 -12.78
N TYR A 36 -7.93 18.45 -12.33
CA TYR A 36 -6.86 17.90 -13.16
C TYR A 36 -7.42 17.20 -14.40
N VAL A 37 -8.44 16.34 -14.25
CA VAL A 37 -9.10 15.67 -15.38
C VAL A 37 -9.74 16.69 -16.34
N ALA A 38 -10.46 17.68 -15.83
CA ALA A 38 -11.06 18.73 -16.67
C ALA A 38 -10.01 19.54 -17.45
N SER A 39 -8.85 19.77 -16.85
CA SER A 39 -7.74 20.49 -17.50
C SER A 39 -7.13 19.71 -18.67
N ASN A 40 -7.27 18.38 -18.69
CA ASN A 40 -6.83 17.56 -19.82
C ASN A 40 -7.68 17.79 -21.08
N MET A 41 -8.86 18.40 -20.98
CA MET A 41 -9.66 18.79 -22.17
C MET A 41 -8.99 19.91 -23.00
N TYR A 42 -8.07 20.67 -22.39
CA TYR A 42 -7.28 21.71 -23.05
C TYR A 42 -5.80 21.56 -22.69
N PRO A 43 -5.06 20.67 -23.38
CA PRO A 43 -3.69 20.29 -23.03
C PRO A 43 -2.67 21.39 -23.36
N LYS A 44 -2.73 22.51 -22.62
CA LYS A 44 -1.69 23.55 -22.61
C LYS A 44 -0.65 23.19 -21.56
N GLN A 45 0.64 23.17 -21.94
CA GLN A 45 1.75 22.74 -21.07
C GLN A 45 1.74 23.42 -19.69
N TRP A 46 1.56 24.74 -19.64
CA TRP A 46 1.55 25.48 -18.37
C TRP A 46 0.32 25.19 -17.49
N LEU A 47 -0.84 24.96 -18.12
CA LEU A 47 -2.07 24.59 -17.41
C LEU A 47 -1.94 23.19 -16.80
N MET A 48 -1.40 22.24 -17.55
CA MET A 48 -1.16 20.86 -17.09
C MET A 48 -0.14 20.82 -15.95
N PHE A 49 0.93 21.61 -16.04
CA PHE A 49 1.91 21.70 -14.96
C PHE A 49 1.28 22.22 -13.67
N SER A 50 0.58 23.35 -13.74
CA SER A 50 -0.05 23.99 -12.56
C SER A 50 -1.10 23.08 -11.93
N THR A 51 -1.96 22.46 -12.73
CA THR A 51 -3.03 21.58 -12.24
C THR A 51 -2.48 20.25 -11.70
N ALA A 52 -1.36 19.75 -12.24
CA ALA A 52 -0.66 18.59 -11.69
C ALA A 52 -0.01 18.87 -10.31
N VAL A 53 0.47 20.10 -10.09
CA VAL A 53 0.98 20.53 -8.77
C VAL A 53 -0.17 20.56 -7.77
N ILE A 54 -1.27 21.23 -8.13
CA ILE A 54 -2.49 21.33 -7.32
C ILE A 54 -3.03 19.95 -6.98
N CYS A 55 -3.19 19.07 -7.98
CA CYS A 55 -3.63 17.70 -7.79
C CYS A 55 -2.73 16.93 -6.83
N GLY A 56 -1.40 17.11 -6.92
CA GLY A 56 -0.46 16.46 -6.00
C GLY A 56 -0.63 16.89 -4.54
N ILE A 57 -0.90 18.18 -4.29
CA ILE A 57 -1.18 18.70 -2.94
C ILE A 57 -2.46 18.07 -2.39
N PHE A 58 -3.56 18.15 -3.14
CA PHE A 58 -4.85 17.59 -2.73
C PHE A 58 -4.79 16.08 -2.53
N ARG A 59 -4.09 15.36 -3.41
CA ARG A 59 -3.91 13.91 -3.33
C ARG A 59 -3.19 13.49 -2.04
N ALA A 60 -2.15 14.20 -1.63
CA ALA A 60 -1.43 13.89 -0.39
C ALA A 60 -2.32 14.07 0.85
N CYS A 61 -3.04 15.20 0.93
CA CYS A 61 -3.99 15.48 2.01
C CYS A 61 -5.11 14.43 2.08
N MET A 62 -5.66 14.06 0.92
CA MET A 62 -6.70 13.04 0.80
C MET A 62 -6.21 11.68 1.29
N PHE A 63 -5.01 11.26 0.84
CA PHE A 63 -4.47 9.94 1.15
C PHE A 63 -4.17 9.78 2.65
N MET A 64 -3.63 10.81 3.30
CA MET A 64 -3.49 10.76 4.76
C MET A 64 -4.87 10.73 5.46
N ALA A 65 -5.79 11.61 5.03
CA ALA A 65 -7.09 11.76 5.69
C ALA A 65 -7.96 10.50 5.60
N GLN A 66 -7.94 9.76 4.48
CA GLN A 66 -8.68 8.51 4.34
C GLN A 66 -8.15 7.43 5.29
N GLU A 67 -6.83 7.28 5.47
CA GLU A 67 -6.27 6.26 6.36
C GLU A 67 -6.58 6.57 7.83
N ALA A 68 -6.45 7.85 8.22
CA ALA A 68 -6.84 8.33 9.54
C ALA A 68 -8.35 8.12 9.78
N TYR A 69 -9.19 8.41 8.78
CA TYR A 69 -10.64 8.23 8.89
C TYR A 69 -11.05 6.77 9.06
N VAL A 70 -10.42 5.84 8.30
CA VAL A 70 -10.65 4.39 8.44
C VAL A 70 -10.19 3.88 9.81
N SER A 71 -9.06 4.38 10.32
CA SER A 71 -8.59 4.07 11.68
C SER A 71 -9.60 4.47 12.77
N ILE A 72 -10.20 5.67 12.64
CA ILE A 72 -11.21 6.14 13.59
C ILE A 72 -12.45 5.22 13.53
N LEU A 73 -12.91 4.86 12.34
CA LEU A 73 -14.05 3.94 12.15
C LEU A 73 -13.79 2.54 12.69
N ALA A 74 -12.54 2.09 12.68
CA ALA A 74 -12.16 0.77 13.18
C ALA A 74 -12.14 0.66 14.71
N GLY A 75 -12.46 1.73 15.44
CA GLY A 75 -12.45 1.77 16.91
C GLY A 75 -11.18 2.37 17.49
N GLY A 76 -10.34 3.00 16.67
CA GLY A 76 -9.11 3.66 17.12
C GLY A 76 -9.30 4.85 18.08
N GLY A 77 -10.53 5.17 18.49
CA GLY A 77 -10.84 6.18 19.51
C GLY A 77 -11.40 5.60 20.81
N SER A 78 -11.44 4.28 20.97
CA SER A 78 -11.90 3.60 22.19
C SER A 78 -10.68 3.10 22.97
N GLU A 79 -10.22 3.88 23.95
CA GLU A 79 -9.20 3.47 24.93
C GLU A 79 -9.74 2.45 25.96
N ASP A 80 -11.00 2.03 25.83
CA ASP A 80 -11.75 1.28 26.86
C ASP A 80 -11.86 -0.25 26.63
N ASP A 81 -11.30 -0.81 25.55
CA ASP A 81 -11.36 -2.27 25.29
C ASP A 81 -9.97 -2.90 25.56
N ASP A 82 -9.79 -3.47 26.75
CA ASP A 82 -8.55 -4.08 27.31
C ASP A 82 -7.91 -5.23 26.50
N ASN A 83 -8.38 -5.53 25.28
CA ASN A 83 -7.88 -6.61 24.43
C ASN A 83 -7.24 -6.09 23.14
N ASP A 84 -5.93 -5.86 23.19
CA ASP A 84 -5.09 -5.44 22.04
C ASP A 84 -5.26 -6.32 20.79
N ASP A 85 -5.42 -7.63 20.97
CA ASP A 85 -5.58 -8.60 19.88
C ASP A 85 -6.90 -8.43 19.11
N ASP A 86 -7.96 -8.04 19.80
CA ASP A 86 -9.28 -7.84 19.18
C ASP A 86 -9.32 -6.51 18.41
N ASN A 87 -8.71 -5.46 18.95
CA ASN A 87 -8.58 -4.15 18.31
C ASN A 87 -7.74 -4.20 17.04
N ASP A 88 -6.63 -4.93 17.06
CA ASP A 88 -5.81 -5.14 15.87
C ASP A 88 -6.54 -5.96 14.79
N THR A 89 -7.32 -6.97 15.21
CA THR A 89 -8.15 -7.76 14.30
C THR A 89 -9.28 -6.93 13.69
N LYS A 90 -9.92 -6.04 14.47
CA LYS A 90 -10.90 -5.07 13.97
C LYS A 90 -10.23 -4.13 12.95
N ASN A 91 -9.12 -3.49 13.31
CA ASN A 91 -8.35 -2.59 12.44
C ASN A 91 -8.02 -3.21 11.08
N ARG A 92 -7.44 -4.43 11.07
CA ARG A 92 -7.10 -5.12 9.82
C ARG A 92 -8.30 -5.31 8.92
N LYS A 93 -9.48 -5.65 9.47
CA LYS A 93 -10.70 -5.85 8.66
C LYS A 93 -11.16 -4.56 7.99
N TYR A 94 -11.17 -3.43 8.71
CA TYR A 94 -11.61 -2.15 8.15
C TYR A 94 -10.68 -1.68 7.03
N PHE A 95 -9.36 -1.70 7.25
CA PHE A 95 -8.39 -1.37 6.20
C PHE A 95 -8.49 -2.32 5.01
N SER A 96 -8.64 -3.62 5.27
CA SER A 96 -8.80 -4.62 4.20
C SER A 96 -10.03 -4.35 3.32
N ILE A 97 -11.18 -4.04 3.92
CA ILE A 97 -12.40 -3.68 3.19
C ILE A 97 -12.18 -2.38 2.40
N PHE A 98 -11.56 -1.38 3.01
CA PHE A 98 -11.27 -0.09 2.37
C PHE A 98 -10.37 -0.24 1.13
N PHE A 99 -9.23 -0.90 1.26
CA PHE A 99 -8.30 -1.12 0.15
C PHE A 99 -8.91 -2.03 -0.94
N SER A 100 -9.77 -3.00 -0.58
CA SER A 100 -10.51 -3.79 -1.56
C SER A 100 -11.46 -2.94 -2.41
N ALA A 101 -12.10 -1.95 -1.80
CA ALA A 101 -12.93 -0.99 -2.52
C ALA A 101 -12.06 -0.02 -3.35
N TYR A 102 -10.92 0.43 -2.80
CA TYR A 102 -9.97 1.29 -3.50
C TYR A 102 -9.46 0.64 -4.79
N GLN A 103 -9.02 -0.63 -4.73
CA GLN A 103 -8.52 -1.35 -5.90
C GLN A 103 -9.62 -1.60 -6.95
N SER A 104 -10.89 -1.70 -6.55
CA SER A 104 -11.99 -1.90 -7.49
C SER A 104 -12.15 -0.74 -8.49
N ALA A 105 -11.68 0.47 -8.13
CA ALA A 105 -11.69 1.62 -9.03
C ALA A 105 -10.87 1.38 -10.31
N GLU A 106 -9.85 0.52 -10.24
CA GLU A 106 -9.04 0.15 -11.42
C GLU A 106 -9.84 -0.68 -12.42
N ILE A 107 -10.78 -1.52 -11.96
CA ILE A 107 -11.67 -2.29 -12.84
C ILE A 107 -12.47 -1.33 -13.71
N TRP A 108 -13.09 -0.34 -13.07
CA TRP A 108 -13.93 0.63 -13.75
C TRP A 108 -13.13 1.56 -14.67
N GLY A 109 -11.96 2.01 -14.23
CA GLY A 109 -11.07 2.84 -15.07
C GLY A 109 -10.65 2.12 -16.34
N ASN A 110 -10.17 0.87 -16.22
CA ASN A 110 -9.72 0.10 -17.38
C ASN A 110 -10.84 -0.38 -18.28
N LEU A 111 -12.03 -0.63 -17.73
CA LEU A 111 -13.23 -0.91 -18.52
C LEU A 111 -13.59 0.27 -19.41
N ILE A 112 -13.53 1.50 -18.86
CA ILE A 112 -13.77 2.73 -19.63
C ILE A 112 -12.72 2.86 -20.73
N SER A 113 -11.42 2.71 -20.43
CA SER A 113 -10.35 2.75 -21.42
C SER A 113 -10.55 1.74 -22.54
N TYR A 114 -10.92 0.49 -22.22
CA TYR A 114 -11.18 -0.54 -23.22
C TYR A 114 -12.34 -0.17 -24.15
N ILE A 115 -13.47 0.28 -23.60
CA ILE A 115 -14.65 0.62 -24.40
C ILE A 115 -14.32 1.78 -25.37
N VAL A 116 -13.52 2.74 -24.92
CA VAL A 116 -13.12 3.90 -25.73
C VAL A 116 -12.08 3.53 -26.79
N LEU A 117 -11.08 2.70 -26.45
CA LEU A 117 -9.91 2.44 -27.30
C LEU A 117 -9.99 1.18 -28.15
N ARG A 118 -10.99 0.31 -27.97
CA ARG A 118 -11.10 -1.00 -28.67
C ARG A 118 -11.06 -0.94 -30.20
N ASN A 119 -11.38 0.19 -30.80
CA ASN A 119 -11.49 0.35 -32.26
C ASN A 119 -10.22 0.93 -32.91
N VAL A 120 -9.18 1.24 -32.14
CA VAL A 120 -7.94 1.77 -32.71
C VAL A 120 -7.07 0.60 -33.21
N PRO A 121 -6.65 0.59 -34.48
CA PRO A 121 -5.81 -0.49 -35.02
C PRO A 121 -4.49 -0.59 -34.27
N ALA A 122 -4.07 -1.83 -33.97
CA ALA A 122 -2.81 -2.08 -33.28
C ALA A 122 -1.61 -1.62 -34.12
N PRO A 123 -0.57 -1.02 -33.50
CA PRO A 123 0.67 -0.69 -34.21
C PRO A 123 1.34 -1.95 -34.76
N ALA A 124 2.05 -1.80 -35.89
CA ALA A 124 2.77 -2.89 -36.55
C ALA A 124 3.81 -3.51 -35.60
N GLU A 125 4.00 -4.84 -35.69
CA GLU A 125 4.88 -5.62 -34.82
C GLU A 125 6.27 -4.97 -34.65
N THR A 126 6.54 -4.47 -33.45
CA THR A 126 7.87 -4.04 -33.04
C THR A 126 8.71 -5.28 -32.71
N ASN A 127 10.00 -5.23 -33.03
CA ASN A 127 10.94 -6.32 -32.78
C ASN A 127 10.87 -6.77 -31.29
N LEU A 128 10.39 -7.99 -31.03
CA LEU A 128 10.27 -8.57 -29.68
C LEU A 128 11.61 -8.66 -28.94
N GLU A 129 12.75 -8.52 -29.62
CA GLU A 129 14.09 -8.65 -29.03
C GLU A 129 14.42 -7.57 -27.99
N GLN A 130 13.71 -6.44 -27.98
CA GLN A 130 13.91 -5.35 -27.01
C GLN A 130 12.91 -5.33 -25.83
N CYS A 131 11.99 -6.29 -25.73
CA CYS A 131 11.01 -6.37 -24.66
C CYS A 131 11.54 -7.12 -23.40
N GLY A 132 10.89 -6.93 -22.25
CA GLY A 132 11.18 -7.65 -21.00
C GLY A 132 12.27 -6.99 -20.15
N ALA A 133 13.07 -7.79 -19.42
CA ALA A 133 14.02 -7.25 -18.44
C ALA A 133 15.08 -6.30 -19.04
N ASN A 134 15.43 -6.45 -20.32
CA ASN A 134 16.40 -5.58 -20.97
C ASN A 134 15.79 -4.31 -21.58
N PHE A 135 14.47 -4.12 -21.44
CA PHE A 135 13.77 -2.94 -21.92
C PHE A 135 14.33 -1.67 -21.24
N LEU A 136 14.57 -0.66 -22.06
CA LEU A 136 14.95 0.68 -21.63
C LEU A 136 13.93 1.63 -22.24
N GLU A 137 13.19 2.32 -21.39
CA GLU A 137 12.22 3.32 -21.80
C GLU A 137 12.98 4.44 -22.52
N LYS A 138 12.73 4.63 -23.81
CA LYS A 138 13.22 5.81 -24.56
C LYS A 138 12.11 6.85 -24.58
N GLU A 139 12.46 8.10 -24.30
CA GLU A 139 11.52 9.21 -24.37
C GLU A 139 10.89 9.32 -25.76
N HIS A 140 9.56 9.46 -25.79
CA HIS A 140 8.67 9.53 -26.95
C HIS A 140 8.42 8.24 -27.74
N GLU A 141 7.47 7.45 -27.26
CA GLU A 141 6.40 6.87 -28.08
C GLU A 141 5.20 6.60 -27.16
N GLU A 142 4.09 7.30 -27.38
CA GLU A 142 2.80 6.99 -26.74
C GLU A 142 2.41 5.56 -27.16
N GLN A 143 2.68 4.59 -26.28
CA GLN A 143 2.32 3.21 -26.55
C GLN A 143 0.81 3.05 -26.44
N GLN A 144 0.19 2.89 -27.61
CA GLN A 144 -1.20 2.53 -27.81
C GLN A 144 -1.56 1.29 -26.98
N GLU A 145 -2.52 1.46 -26.07
CA GLU A 145 -3.00 0.46 -25.12
C GLU A 145 -3.66 -0.73 -25.85
N SER A 146 -2.94 -1.86 -25.97
CA SER A 146 -3.51 -3.08 -26.55
C SER A 146 -4.56 -3.69 -25.62
N GLY A 147 -5.69 -4.17 -26.17
CA GLY A 147 -6.81 -4.73 -25.38
C GLY A 147 -6.46 -5.89 -24.42
N HIS A 148 -5.32 -6.56 -24.64
CA HIS A 148 -4.78 -7.56 -23.72
C HIS A 148 -4.29 -6.98 -22.38
N ILE A 149 -3.86 -5.71 -22.35
CA ILE A 149 -3.39 -5.03 -21.13
C ILE A 149 -4.59 -4.67 -20.25
N SER A 150 -5.68 -4.15 -20.83
CA SER A 150 -6.89 -3.82 -20.07
C SER A 150 -7.52 -5.06 -19.40
N SER A 151 -7.60 -6.19 -20.11
CA SER A 151 -8.09 -7.46 -19.53
C SER A 151 -7.19 -7.97 -18.40
N THR A 152 -5.86 -7.82 -18.52
CA THR A 152 -4.91 -8.17 -17.46
C THR A 152 -5.16 -7.37 -16.18
N ILE A 153 -5.43 -6.07 -16.30
CA ILE A 153 -5.65 -5.21 -15.12
C ILE A 153 -7.00 -5.52 -14.45
N VAL A 154 -8.02 -5.92 -15.21
CA VAL A 154 -9.29 -6.40 -14.62
C VAL A 154 -9.08 -7.67 -13.80
N TYR A 155 -8.27 -8.63 -14.27
CA TYR A 155 -7.96 -9.87 -13.53
C TYR A 155 -7.15 -9.59 -12.25
N ILE A 156 -6.19 -8.66 -12.31
CA ILE A 156 -5.44 -8.14 -11.15
C ILE A 156 -6.39 -7.69 -10.03
N SER A 157 -7.31 -6.78 -10.37
CA SER A 157 -8.17 -6.14 -9.36
C SER A 157 -9.24 -7.09 -8.82
N PHE A 158 -9.74 -8.03 -9.64
CA PHE A 158 -10.70 -9.05 -9.20
C PHE A 158 -10.06 -10.06 -8.22
N THR A 159 -8.83 -10.50 -8.50
CA THR A 159 -8.11 -11.46 -7.66
C THR A 159 -7.80 -10.87 -6.28
N ASN A 160 -7.42 -9.59 -6.22
CA ASN A 160 -7.22 -8.88 -4.96
C ASN A 160 -8.51 -8.84 -4.12
N HIS A 161 -9.65 -8.53 -4.75
CA HIS A 161 -10.96 -8.47 -4.09
C HIS A 161 -11.38 -9.82 -3.48
N CYS A 162 -11.20 -10.92 -4.22
CA CYS A 162 -11.51 -12.26 -3.72
C CYS A 162 -10.59 -12.66 -2.54
N PHE A 163 -9.29 -12.36 -2.62
CA PHE A 163 -8.33 -12.76 -1.60
C PHE A 163 -8.60 -12.06 -0.25
N VAL A 164 -8.85 -10.75 -0.28
CA VAL A 164 -9.08 -9.96 0.94
C VAL A 164 -10.39 -10.32 1.63
N LEU A 165 -11.42 -10.73 0.88
CA LEU A 165 -12.68 -11.22 1.44
C LEU A 165 -12.53 -12.59 2.13
N ILE A 166 -11.64 -13.46 1.64
CA ILE A 166 -11.41 -14.81 2.15
C ILE A 166 -10.61 -14.78 3.47
N PHE A 167 -9.69 -13.84 3.66
CA PHE A 167 -8.77 -13.77 4.82
C PHE A 167 -9.37 -13.13 6.09
N LYS A 168 -10.69 -13.24 6.30
CA LYS A 168 -11.41 -12.47 7.34
C LYS A 168 -11.19 -12.87 8.80
N ARG A 169 -10.47 -13.95 9.15
CA ARG A 169 -10.41 -14.33 10.59
C ARG A 169 -9.28 -15.20 11.14
N LYS A 170 -8.47 -15.91 10.34
CA LYS A 170 -7.75 -17.09 10.88
C LYS A 170 -6.22 -17.05 10.91
N TYR A 171 -5.57 -16.08 10.27
CA TYR A 171 -4.11 -16.11 10.10
C TYR A 171 -3.38 -15.09 10.97
N SER A 172 -2.27 -15.54 11.58
CA SER A 172 -1.37 -14.71 12.38
C SER A 172 -0.63 -13.70 11.48
N ARG A 173 -0.47 -12.46 11.95
CA ARG A 173 0.18 -11.35 11.19
C ARG A 173 1.52 -11.73 10.54
N PRO A 174 2.49 -12.36 11.26
CA PRO A 174 3.76 -12.76 10.65
C PRO A 174 3.62 -13.76 9.51
N ALA A 175 2.67 -14.69 9.57
CA ALA A 175 2.47 -15.66 8.50
C ALA A 175 2.01 -14.97 7.20
N CYS A 176 1.11 -13.99 7.29
CA CYS A 176 0.64 -13.24 6.12
C CYS A 176 1.78 -12.45 5.45
N PHE A 177 2.64 -11.78 6.23
CA PHE A 177 3.78 -11.04 5.68
C PHE A 177 4.80 -11.96 4.99
N VAL A 178 5.07 -13.13 5.56
CA VAL A 178 5.97 -14.12 4.93
C VAL A 178 5.38 -14.64 3.62
N VAL A 179 4.08 -14.96 3.58
CA VAL A 179 3.40 -15.40 2.36
C VAL A 179 3.45 -14.31 1.28
N ALA A 180 3.13 -13.06 1.63
CA ALA A 180 3.21 -11.94 0.70
C ALA A 180 4.64 -11.74 0.15
N ALA A 181 5.65 -11.79 1.02
CA ALA A 181 7.04 -11.67 0.60
C ALA A 181 7.45 -12.80 -0.37
N LEU A 182 7.08 -14.05 -0.09
CA LEU A 182 7.37 -15.19 -0.98
C LEU A 182 6.70 -15.02 -2.36
N LEU A 183 5.45 -14.54 -2.39
CA LEU A 183 4.77 -14.23 -3.64
C LEU A 183 5.51 -13.14 -4.42
N SER A 184 5.89 -12.04 -3.76
CA SER A 184 6.66 -10.95 -4.38
C SER A 184 8.02 -11.42 -4.92
N TYR A 185 8.79 -12.19 -4.13
CA TYR A 185 10.06 -12.76 -4.60
C TYR A 185 9.87 -13.63 -5.83
N THR A 186 8.84 -14.47 -5.83
CA THR A 186 8.55 -15.38 -6.96
C THR A 186 8.28 -14.57 -8.22
N VAL A 187 7.43 -13.54 -8.14
CA VAL A 187 7.12 -12.68 -9.29
C VAL A 187 8.36 -11.99 -9.83
N PHE A 188 9.16 -11.36 -8.96
CA PHE A 188 10.37 -10.63 -9.39
C PHE A 188 11.45 -11.55 -9.97
N ILE A 189 11.67 -12.73 -9.38
CA ILE A 189 12.62 -13.72 -9.90
C ILE A 189 12.17 -14.25 -11.26
N VAL A 190 10.88 -14.55 -11.42
CA VAL A 190 10.34 -14.99 -12.71
C VAL A 190 10.48 -13.89 -13.75
N MET A 191 10.17 -12.62 -13.41
CA MET A 191 10.36 -11.49 -14.33
C MET A 191 11.82 -11.25 -14.75
N LEU A 192 12.81 -11.66 -13.94
CA LEU A 192 14.23 -11.58 -14.30
C LEU A 192 14.69 -12.69 -15.26
N ILE A 193 14.13 -13.88 -15.12
CA ILE A 193 14.53 -15.06 -15.89
C ILE A 193 13.72 -15.17 -17.19
N TRP A 194 12.44 -14.82 -17.11
CA TRP A 194 11.51 -14.97 -18.21
C TRP A 194 11.78 -13.99 -19.34
N LYS A 195 11.88 -14.52 -20.56
CA LYS A 195 11.95 -13.73 -21.79
C LYS A 195 10.57 -13.75 -22.46
N PRO A 196 9.98 -12.59 -22.76
CA PRO A 196 8.66 -12.54 -23.38
C PRO A 196 8.70 -13.17 -24.77
N ALA A 197 7.92 -14.23 -24.97
CA ALA A 197 7.70 -14.88 -26.25
C ALA A 197 6.21 -14.81 -26.60
N SER A 198 5.88 -14.60 -27.88
CA SER A 198 4.49 -14.44 -28.35
C SER A 198 3.58 -15.64 -28.00
N SER A 199 4.14 -16.85 -27.86
CA SER A 199 3.40 -18.06 -27.49
C SER A 199 3.02 -18.18 -26.00
N GLN A 200 3.57 -17.34 -25.13
CA GLN A 200 3.44 -17.46 -23.66
C GLN A 200 2.64 -16.31 -23.04
N THR A 201 1.55 -15.88 -23.69
CA THR A 201 0.72 -14.74 -23.23
C THR A 201 0.09 -14.96 -21.85
N TYR A 202 -0.14 -16.21 -21.42
CA TYR A 202 -0.70 -16.52 -20.11
C TYR A 202 0.17 -16.00 -18.94
N VAL A 203 1.49 -15.91 -19.12
CA VAL A 203 2.42 -15.40 -18.10
C VAL A 203 2.13 -13.93 -17.77
N LEU A 204 1.67 -13.16 -18.76
CA LEU A 204 1.29 -11.76 -18.62
C LEU A 204 0.04 -11.58 -17.75
N PHE A 205 -0.81 -12.61 -17.61
CA PHE A 205 -1.98 -12.57 -16.74
C PHE A 205 -1.68 -13.05 -15.31
N ILE A 206 -0.86 -14.10 -15.18
CA ILE A 206 -0.59 -14.74 -13.89
C ILE A 206 0.32 -13.87 -13.01
N LEU A 207 1.41 -13.33 -13.56
CA LEU A 207 2.39 -12.57 -12.75
C LEU A 207 1.79 -11.33 -12.09
N PRO A 208 0.98 -10.51 -12.80
CA PRO A 208 0.36 -9.36 -12.16
C PRO A 208 -0.67 -9.78 -11.11
N CYS A 209 -1.48 -10.82 -11.34
CA CYS A 209 -2.41 -11.34 -10.33
C CYS A 209 -1.69 -11.75 -9.04
N LEU A 210 -0.55 -12.43 -9.13
CA LEU A 210 0.27 -12.80 -7.97
C LEU A 210 0.82 -11.56 -7.24
N SER A 211 1.26 -10.55 -7.98
CA SER A 211 1.72 -9.29 -7.40
C SER A 211 0.60 -8.57 -6.65
N SER A 212 -0.61 -8.56 -7.20
CA SER A 212 -1.78 -7.90 -6.61
C SER A 212 -2.29 -8.61 -5.36
N ILE A 213 -2.19 -9.95 -5.30
CA ILE A 213 -2.45 -10.69 -4.05
C ILE A 213 -1.47 -10.24 -2.96
N SER A 214 -0.17 -10.14 -3.29
CA SER A 214 0.86 -9.71 -2.34
C SER A 214 0.62 -8.28 -1.85
N THR A 215 0.35 -7.35 -2.75
CA THR A 215 0.01 -5.96 -2.41
C THR A 215 -1.27 -5.88 -1.57
N GLY A 216 -2.30 -6.65 -1.94
CA GLY A 216 -3.57 -6.76 -1.21
C GLY A 216 -3.43 -7.26 0.22
N ILE A 217 -2.42 -8.09 0.50
CA ILE A 217 -2.06 -8.47 1.88
C ILE A 217 -1.31 -7.32 2.57
N THR A 218 -0.29 -6.80 1.89
CA THR A 218 0.74 -5.96 2.49
C THR A 218 0.21 -4.57 2.83
N GLU A 219 -0.52 -3.92 1.92
CA GLU A 219 -1.02 -2.54 2.13
C GLU A 219 -1.95 -2.43 3.35
N PRO A 220 -3.05 -3.21 3.47
CA PRO A 220 -3.94 -3.09 4.63
C PRO A 220 -3.26 -3.48 5.94
N PHE A 221 -2.34 -4.44 5.89
CA PHE A 221 -1.67 -4.95 7.08
C PHE A 221 -0.61 -3.97 7.61
N ILE A 222 0.15 -3.31 6.72
CA ILE A 222 1.10 -2.26 7.10
C ILE A 222 0.34 -1.09 7.71
N THR A 223 -0.73 -0.64 7.07
CA THR A 223 -1.53 0.48 7.57
C THR A 223 -2.17 0.18 8.93
N ALA A 224 -2.74 -1.02 9.09
CA ALA A 224 -3.25 -1.47 10.38
C ALA A 224 -2.16 -1.59 11.46
N MET A 225 -0.93 -1.97 11.08
CA MET A 225 0.22 -2.05 11.99
C MET A 225 0.68 -0.67 12.45
N TYR A 226 0.77 0.29 11.52
CA TYR A 226 1.06 1.67 11.86
C TYR A 226 0.02 2.24 12.83
N ASN A 227 -1.25 1.90 12.63
CA ASN A 227 -2.33 2.30 13.53
C ASN A 227 -2.18 1.74 14.96
N SER A 228 -1.74 0.48 15.10
CA SER A 228 -1.59 -0.17 16.42
C SER A 228 -0.29 0.24 17.14
N VAL A 229 0.79 0.54 16.41
CA VAL A 229 2.10 0.85 17.00
C VAL A 229 2.17 2.26 17.59
N PHE A 230 1.38 3.21 17.07
CA PHE A 230 1.42 4.62 17.50
C PHE A 230 0.09 5.09 18.09
N PRO A 231 -0.36 4.53 19.24
CA PRO A 231 -1.52 5.06 19.95
C PRO A 231 -1.24 6.51 20.38
N GLY A 232 -2.20 7.42 20.11
CA GLY A 232 -2.10 8.85 20.45
C GLY A 232 -1.38 9.78 19.45
N LYS A 233 -0.64 9.26 18.46
CA LYS A 233 0.02 10.09 17.40
C LYS A 233 -0.25 9.57 15.98
N LYS A 234 -1.46 9.07 15.75
CA LYS A 234 -1.88 8.40 14.51
C LYS A 234 -1.74 9.30 13.28
N ASP A 235 -2.08 10.58 13.41
CA ASP A 235 -2.05 11.52 12.28
C ASP A 235 -0.62 11.77 11.77
N THR A 236 0.34 11.83 12.69
CA THR A 236 1.76 11.93 12.33
C THR A 236 2.27 10.62 11.71
N ALA A 237 1.83 9.48 12.24
CA ALA A 237 2.19 8.17 11.70
C ALA A 237 1.66 7.97 10.26
N PHE A 238 0.41 8.34 9.98
CA PHE A 238 -0.17 8.26 8.63
C PHE A 238 0.42 9.28 7.66
N SER A 239 0.78 10.48 8.12
CA SER A 239 1.55 11.44 7.30
C SER A 239 2.91 10.87 6.90
N LEU A 240 3.62 10.20 7.83
CA LEU A 240 4.90 9.54 7.53
C LEU A 240 4.73 8.38 6.54
N LEU A 241 3.67 7.58 6.70
CA LEU A 241 3.35 6.51 5.75
C LEU A 241 3.08 7.07 4.34
N THR A 242 2.29 8.14 4.26
CA THR A 242 1.98 8.83 3.00
C THR A 242 3.24 9.44 2.37
N PHE A 243 4.13 10.01 3.18
CA PHE A 243 5.43 10.50 2.73
C PHE A 243 6.28 9.37 2.14
N ALA A 244 6.39 8.23 2.82
CA ALA A 244 7.16 7.08 2.33
C ALA A 244 6.61 6.56 1.00
N GLN A 245 5.28 6.48 0.87
CA GLN A 245 4.62 6.06 -0.38
C GLN A 245 4.85 7.05 -1.53
N THR A 246 4.69 8.35 -1.28
CA THR A 246 4.93 9.39 -2.30
C THR A 246 6.39 9.50 -2.70
N ALA A 247 7.32 9.26 -1.76
CA ALA A 247 8.75 9.14 -2.04
C ALA A 247 9.06 7.94 -2.94
N SER A 248 8.47 6.78 -2.64
CA SER A 248 8.58 5.59 -3.48
C SER A 248 8.08 5.83 -4.91
N CYS A 249 6.88 6.41 -5.06
CA CYS A 249 6.34 6.73 -6.39
C CYS A 249 7.21 7.73 -7.17
N LEU A 250 7.75 8.75 -6.49
CA LEU A 250 8.66 9.70 -7.12
C LEU A 250 9.97 9.05 -7.56
N ALA A 251 10.57 8.22 -6.69
CA ALA A 251 11.80 7.49 -7.01
C ALA A 251 11.59 6.55 -8.20
N LEU A 252 10.48 5.79 -8.22
CA LEU A 252 10.14 4.90 -9.33
C LEU A 252 10.01 5.67 -10.65
N LEU A 253 9.38 6.85 -10.66
CA LEU A 253 9.29 7.67 -11.88
C LEU A 253 10.65 8.17 -12.36
N LEU A 254 11.52 8.60 -11.44
CA LEU A 254 12.86 9.05 -11.80
C LEU A 254 13.73 7.90 -12.32
N TYR A 255 13.52 6.68 -11.81
CA TYR A 255 14.25 5.49 -12.26
C TYR A 255 13.67 4.90 -13.55
N ALA A 256 12.37 5.06 -13.80
CA ALA A 256 11.69 4.59 -15.01
C ALA A 256 12.32 5.19 -16.28
N SER A 257 12.65 6.48 -16.26
CA SER A 257 13.22 7.18 -17.43
C SER A 257 14.71 6.97 -17.65
N VAL A 258 15.45 6.42 -16.67
CA VAL A 258 16.93 6.35 -16.72
C VAL A 258 17.47 4.93 -16.67
N LEU A 259 16.83 4.04 -15.90
CA LEU A 259 17.32 2.69 -15.63
C LEU A 259 16.59 1.65 -16.47
N ARG A 260 17.33 0.62 -16.91
CA ARG A 260 16.71 -0.58 -17.52
C ARG A 260 15.82 -1.29 -16.51
N VAL A 261 14.75 -1.91 -17.01
CA VAL A 261 13.78 -2.68 -16.20
C VAL A 261 14.47 -3.71 -15.29
N ARG A 262 15.52 -4.40 -15.78
CA ARG A 262 16.31 -5.35 -14.99
C ARG A 262 16.89 -4.75 -13.71
N ILE A 263 17.41 -3.53 -13.78
CA ILE A 263 18.00 -2.85 -12.62
C ILE A 263 16.90 -2.45 -11.64
N GLN A 264 15.75 -2.00 -12.16
CA GLN A 264 14.60 -1.65 -11.32
C GLN A 264 14.09 -2.85 -10.52
N ILE A 265 13.97 -4.04 -11.14
CA ILE A 265 13.56 -5.27 -10.46
C ILE A 265 14.60 -5.69 -9.40
N ILE A 266 15.90 -5.56 -9.68
CA ILE A 266 16.96 -5.86 -8.70
C ILE A 266 16.88 -4.92 -7.50
N LEU A 267 16.67 -3.62 -7.73
CA LEU A 267 16.48 -2.66 -6.64
C LEU A 267 15.27 -3.02 -5.78
N GLN A 268 14.14 -3.38 -6.40
CA GLN A 268 12.94 -3.82 -5.68
C GLN A 268 13.19 -5.08 -4.84
N LEU A 269 13.96 -6.05 -5.35
CA LEU A 269 14.37 -7.24 -4.59
C LEU A 269 15.23 -6.87 -3.37
N ILE A 270 16.18 -5.94 -3.53
CA ILE A 270 17.01 -5.46 -2.41
C ILE A 270 16.13 -4.78 -1.36
N PHE A 271 15.24 -3.87 -1.75
CA PHE A 271 14.31 -3.22 -0.82
C PHE A 271 13.40 -4.23 -0.10
N LEU A 272 12.91 -5.26 -0.81
CA LEU A 272 12.12 -6.33 -0.20
C LEU A 272 12.91 -7.13 0.85
N THR A 273 14.18 -7.46 0.57
CA THR A 273 15.04 -8.15 1.56
C THR A 273 15.25 -7.30 2.82
N LEU A 274 15.54 -6.01 2.66
CA LEU A 274 15.71 -5.08 3.79
C LEU A 274 14.42 -4.91 4.59
N ALA A 275 13.26 -4.85 3.92
CA ALA A 275 11.97 -4.79 4.58
C ALA A 275 11.70 -6.04 5.43
N MET A 276 11.98 -7.24 4.90
CA MET A 276 11.78 -8.50 5.64
C MET A 276 12.75 -8.66 6.81
N LEU A 277 14.01 -8.26 6.65
CA LEU A 277 14.97 -8.23 7.76
C LEU A 277 14.50 -7.29 8.87
N SER A 278 14.05 -6.09 8.51
CA SER A 278 13.51 -5.11 9.47
C SER A 278 12.29 -5.67 10.21
N TYR A 279 11.40 -6.35 9.48
CA TYR A 279 10.23 -7.00 10.07
C TYR A 279 10.62 -8.09 11.08
N ILE A 280 11.58 -8.96 10.73
CA ILE A 280 12.07 -10.02 11.62
C ILE A 280 12.65 -9.40 12.90
N ILE A 281 13.48 -8.35 12.79
CA ILE A 281 14.06 -7.66 13.95
C ILE A 281 12.97 -7.12 14.88
N ILE A 282 11.95 -6.47 14.32
CA ILE A 282 10.82 -5.93 15.10
C ILE A 282 10.05 -7.08 15.76
N SER A 283 9.77 -8.17 15.05
CA SER A 283 9.03 -9.31 15.58
C SER A 283 9.74 -10.00 16.75
N ILE A 284 11.07 -10.17 16.68
CA ILE A 284 11.89 -10.73 17.76
C ILE A 284 11.85 -9.79 18.97
N LYS A 285 12.00 -8.48 18.73
CA LYS A 285 11.95 -7.47 19.81
C LYS A 285 10.59 -7.45 20.49
N GLN A 286 9.51 -7.58 19.73
CA GLN A 286 8.15 -7.63 20.25
C GLN A 286 7.90 -8.91 21.06
N TYR A 287 8.32 -10.07 20.56
CA TYR A 287 8.21 -11.34 21.29
C TYR A 287 8.97 -11.29 22.62
N ARG A 288 10.20 -10.79 22.61
CA ARG A 288 11.02 -10.65 23.84
C ARG A 288 10.38 -9.68 24.85
N SER A 289 9.78 -8.59 24.37
CA SER A 289 9.09 -7.64 25.24
C SER A 289 7.81 -8.22 25.85
N SER A 290 7.07 -9.06 25.11
CA SER A 290 5.87 -9.72 25.62
C SER A 290 6.24 -10.73 26.70
N SER A 291 7.20 -11.61 26.42
CA SER A 291 7.70 -12.60 27.39
C SER A 291 8.17 -11.93 28.69
N SER A 292 8.91 -10.82 28.59
CA SER A 292 9.38 -10.10 29.77
C SER A 292 8.26 -9.47 30.60
N LYS A 293 7.12 -9.08 30.00
CA LYS A 293 5.96 -8.55 30.72
C LYS A 293 5.21 -9.68 31.42
N ASP A 294 5.04 -10.82 30.75
CA ASP A 294 4.41 -12.00 31.33
C ASP A 294 5.21 -12.51 32.55
N ASP A 295 6.53 -12.55 32.43
CA ASP A 295 7.44 -12.88 33.54
C ASP A 295 7.28 -11.90 34.72
N GLN A 296 7.21 -10.59 34.45
CA GLN A 296 7.00 -9.57 35.49
C GLN A 296 5.63 -9.68 36.17
N GLN A 297 4.58 -9.96 35.40
CA GLN A 297 3.23 -10.10 35.93
C GLN A 297 3.08 -11.39 36.75
N GLN A 298 3.75 -12.48 36.37
CA GLN A 298 3.82 -13.68 37.20
C GLN A 298 4.58 -13.43 38.51
N ILE A 299 5.68 -12.68 38.47
CA ILE A 299 6.45 -12.30 39.68
C ILE A 299 5.62 -11.41 40.61
N SER A 300 4.83 -10.46 40.09
CA SER A 300 3.98 -9.61 40.94
C SER A 300 2.88 -10.42 41.64
N VAL A 301 2.22 -11.33 40.91
CA VAL A 301 1.20 -12.22 41.48
C VAL A 301 1.81 -13.16 42.53
N LEU A 302 3.02 -13.67 42.30
CA LEU A 302 3.75 -14.47 43.30
C LEU A 302 4.09 -13.67 44.56
N ASN A 303 4.54 -12.41 44.40
CA ASN A 303 4.82 -11.54 45.54
C ASN A 303 3.56 -11.24 46.36
N ASP A 304 2.41 -11.05 45.72
CA ASP A 304 1.12 -10.83 46.39
C ASP A 304 0.64 -12.09 47.13
N LEU A 305 0.89 -13.29 46.58
CA LEU A 305 0.57 -14.57 47.22
C LEU A 305 1.51 -14.90 48.41
N VAL A 306 2.77 -14.47 48.36
CA VAL A 306 3.74 -14.67 49.46
C VAL A 306 3.54 -13.63 50.57
N MET A 307 2.96 -12.47 50.27
CA MET A 307 2.55 -11.44 51.25
C MET A 307 1.24 -11.74 52.00
N ILE A 308 0.76 -13.00 52.00
CA ILE A 308 -0.23 -13.41 53.02
C ILE A 308 0.45 -13.22 54.39
N PRO A 309 -0.09 -12.37 55.27
CA PRO A 309 0.55 -12.06 56.54
C PRO A 309 0.71 -13.36 57.32
N SER A 310 1.93 -13.63 57.77
CA SER A 310 2.17 -14.65 58.76
C SER A 310 1.22 -14.40 59.94
N ILE A 311 0.44 -15.42 60.26
CA ILE A 311 -0.39 -15.49 61.46
C ILE A 311 0.60 -15.47 62.65
N SER A 312 1.06 -14.29 63.05
CA SER A 312 2.01 -14.10 64.16
C SER A 312 1.81 -12.78 64.93
N GLU A 313 0.65 -12.14 64.80
CA GLU A 313 0.23 -11.03 65.69
C GLU A 313 -1.14 -11.28 66.35
N ARG A 314 -1.45 -12.55 66.66
CA ARG A 314 -2.52 -12.94 67.60
C ARG A 314 -2.08 -14.12 68.45
N ILE A 315 -1.05 -13.91 69.27
CA ILE A 315 -0.89 -14.62 70.55
C ILE A 315 -0.39 -13.59 71.56
#